data_AF-A0A3M7TIA7-F1
#
_entry.id   AF-A0A3M7TIA7-F1
#
_cell.length_a   1.000
_cell.length_b   1.000
_cell.length_c   1.000
_cell.angle_alpha   90.00
_cell.angle_beta   90.00
_cell.angle_gamma   90.00
#
_symmetry.space_group_name_H-M   'P 1'
#
loop_
_entity.id
_entity.type
_entity.pdbx_description
1 polymer ?
#
loop_
_entity_poly.entity_id
_entity_poly.type
_entity_poly.pdbx_seq_one_letter_code
_entity_poly.pdbx_strand_id
1 'polypeptide(L)'
;METNAFNQKLNRYILNNQIVYTGFSSFKEAEECAQKKEGVLVEVGFKDGNDNPEITTEAGLIEKKLHYYVDAGEEYKFIHSSDPGFRKYADELQKIKSNEKQYSPEERYFVNFEIENVEDPIIVIKNDHFESVTSRERSKYLKHAKVYEIGVAVLKS
;
A
#
# COMPACT_ATOMS: atom_id res chain seq x y z
N MET A 1 12.81 -13.89 11.42
CA MET A 1 12.19 -12.59 11.10
C MET A 1 13.29 -11.56 11.09
N GLU A 2 13.39 -10.75 10.04
CA GLU A 2 14.41 -9.70 9.92
C GLU A 2 13.76 -8.32 10.05
N THR A 3 14.27 -7.50 10.96
CA THR A 3 13.91 -6.08 11.12
C THR A 3 14.90 -5.20 10.36
N ASN A 4 14.39 -4.16 9.70
CA ASN A 4 15.24 -3.19 9.00
C ASN A 4 15.79 -2.11 9.97
N ALA A 5 16.53 -1.13 9.43
CA ALA A 5 17.13 -0.04 10.22
C ALA A 5 16.11 0.84 10.98
N PHE A 6 14.82 0.72 10.67
CA PHE A 6 13.71 1.47 11.27
C PHE A 6 12.79 0.62 12.15
N ASN A 7 13.22 -0.58 12.57
CA ASN A 7 12.41 -1.53 13.35
C ASN A 7 11.11 -1.99 12.67
N GLN A 8 10.95 -1.74 11.37
CA GLN A 8 9.81 -2.19 10.59
C GLN A 8 10.02 -3.66 10.18
N LYS A 9 8.98 -4.47 10.35
CA LYS A 9 8.98 -5.88 9.92
C LYS A 9 8.77 -5.90 8.42
N LEU A 10 9.81 -6.25 7.66
CA LEU A 10 9.69 -6.45 6.22
C LEU A 10 9.11 -7.84 5.93
N ASN A 11 8.25 -7.92 4.92
CA ASN A 11 7.80 -9.19 4.37
C ASN A 11 8.95 -9.83 3.60
N ARG A 12 9.12 -11.15 3.71
CA ARG A 12 10.22 -11.89 3.09
C ARG A 12 9.68 -13.02 2.24
N TYR A 13 9.92 -12.93 0.95
CA TYR A 13 9.50 -13.92 -0.04
C TYR A 13 10.72 -14.62 -0.64
N ILE A 14 10.57 -15.92 -0.87
CA ILE A 14 11.59 -16.72 -1.53
C ILE A 14 11.15 -16.93 -2.98
N LEU A 15 11.86 -16.30 -3.92
CA LEU A 15 11.57 -16.41 -5.35
C LEU A 15 12.79 -17.02 -6.05
N ASN A 16 12.67 -18.26 -6.53
CA ASN A 16 13.75 -18.98 -7.22
C ASN A 16 15.07 -18.94 -6.42
N ASN A 17 16.10 -18.28 -6.97
CA ASN A 17 17.43 -18.14 -6.36
C ASN A 17 17.63 -16.81 -5.61
N GLN A 18 16.54 -16.10 -5.30
CA GLN A 18 16.55 -14.79 -4.65
C GLN A 18 15.62 -14.76 -3.44
N ILE A 19 15.90 -13.84 -2.54
CA ILE A 19 15.02 -13.42 -1.46
C ILE A 19 14.55 -12.01 -1.79
N VAL A 20 13.24 -11.80 -1.82
CA VAL A 20 12.65 -10.49 -2.02
C VAL A 20 12.04 -9.99 -0.72
N TYR A 21 12.47 -8.81 -0.31
CA TYR A 21 11.91 -8.10 0.83
C TYR A 21 10.91 -7.06 0.34
N THR A 22 9.74 -6.94 0.99
CA THR A 22 8.71 -5.92 0.68
C THR A 22 8.15 -5.31 1.97
N GLY A 23 7.16 -4.42 1.88
CA GLY A 23 6.57 -3.74 3.04
C GLY A 23 7.31 -2.46 3.45
N PHE A 24 8.04 -1.83 2.54
CA PHE A 24 8.72 -0.56 2.79
C PHE A 24 7.73 0.61 2.90
N SER A 25 7.91 1.49 3.88
CA SER A 25 7.09 2.69 4.09
C SER A 25 7.35 3.79 3.06
N SER A 26 8.48 3.73 2.35
CA SER A 26 8.84 4.69 1.32
C SER A 26 9.82 4.11 0.29
N PHE A 27 9.92 4.76 -0.87
CA PHE A 27 10.88 4.36 -1.90
C PHE A 27 12.32 4.51 -1.40
N LYS A 28 12.59 5.59 -0.66
CA LYS A 28 13.90 5.86 -0.06
C LYS A 28 14.34 4.76 0.91
N GLU A 29 13.41 4.24 1.71
CA GLU A 29 13.71 3.14 2.63
C GLU A 29 14.11 1.86 1.87
N ALA A 30 13.44 1.58 0.76
CA ALA A 30 13.82 0.49 -0.13
C ALA A 30 15.22 0.70 -0.74
N GLU A 31 15.53 1.93 -1.18
CA GLU A 31 16.86 2.30 -1.71
C GLU A 31 17.97 2.05 -0.66
N GLU A 32 17.77 2.53 0.57
CA GLU A 32 18.71 2.35 1.68
C GLU A 32 18.90 0.86 2.02
N CYS A 33 17.81 0.09 2.00
CA CYS A 33 17.86 -1.35 2.24
C CYS A 33 18.62 -2.10 1.13
N ALA A 34 18.38 -1.75 -0.14
CA ALA A 34 19.11 -2.31 -1.28
C ALA A 34 20.61 -2.06 -1.16
N GLN A 35 21.03 -0.84 -0.84
CA GLN A 35 22.44 -0.50 -0.62
C GLN A 35 23.05 -1.31 0.54
N LYS A 36 22.34 -1.40 1.68
CA LYS A 36 22.84 -2.09 2.88
C LYS A 36 22.98 -3.60 2.69
N LYS A 37 22.08 -4.21 1.93
CA LYS A 37 22.05 -5.67 1.69
C LYS A 37 22.75 -6.10 0.40
N GLU A 38 23.41 -5.17 -0.30
CA GLU A 38 23.96 -5.39 -1.65
C GLU A 38 22.92 -6.00 -2.60
N GLY A 39 21.67 -5.58 -2.44
CA GLY A 39 20.52 -6.01 -3.22
C GLY A 39 20.19 -5.05 -4.36
N VAL A 40 19.15 -5.41 -5.12
CA VAL A 40 18.66 -4.62 -6.24
C VAL A 40 17.20 -4.25 -5.99
N LEU A 41 16.82 -3.02 -6.32
CA LEU A 41 15.41 -2.60 -6.30
C LEU A 41 14.65 -3.36 -7.38
N VAL A 42 13.52 -3.92 -6.97
CA VAL A 42 12.60 -4.61 -7.86
C VAL A 42 11.20 -4.10 -7.58
N GLU A 43 10.32 -4.15 -8.58
CA GLU A 43 8.89 -4.03 -8.34
C GLU A 43 8.32 -5.45 -8.23
N VAL A 44 7.41 -5.64 -7.28
CA VAL A 44 6.65 -6.88 -7.15
C VAL A 44 5.16 -6.61 -7.32
N GLY A 45 4.46 -7.55 -7.94
CA GLY A 45 3.00 -7.52 -8.11
C GLY A 45 2.34 -8.70 -7.42
N PHE A 46 1.23 -8.44 -6.75
CA PHE A 46 0.27 -9.41 -6.20
C PHE A 46 -1.00 -9.31 -7.04
N LYS A 47 -1.19 -10.25 -7.97
CA LYS A 47 -2.16 -10.13 -9.08
C LYS A 47 -3.30 -11.14 -9.02
N ASP A 48 -3.19 -12.15 -8.17
CA ASP A 48 -4.10 -13.30 -8.10
C ASP A 48 -5.09 -13.21 -6.92
N GLY A 49 -5.13 -12.08 -6.21
CA GLY A 49 -5.93 -11.92 -5.00
C GLY A 49 -5.34 -12.68 -3.81
N ASN A 50 -4.04 -12.96 -3.82
CA ASN A 50 -3.33 -13.69 -2.78
C ASN A 50 -1.92 -13.11 -2.54
N ASP A 51 -1.27 -13.54 -1.46
CA ASP A 51 0.08 -13.09 -1.08
C ASP A 51 1.18 -13.85 -1.85
N ASN A 52 1.06 -13.88 -3.18
CA ASN A 52 1.99 -14.53 -4.10
C ASN A 52 2.68 -13.48 -4.98
N PRO A 53 3.82 -12.92 -4.56
CA PRO A 53 4.46 -11.86 -5.32
C PRO A 53 5.19 -12.38 -6.56
N GLU A 54 5.10 -11.62 -7.64
CA GLU A 54 5.86 -11.80 -8.87
C GLU A 54 6.69 -10.56 -9.15
N ILE A 55 7.97 -10.72 -9.53
CA ILE A 55 8.79 -9.58 -9.97
C ILE A 55 8.23 -9.07 -11.30
N THR A 56 8.01 -7.76 -11.39
CA THR A 56 7.35 -7.12 -12.53
C THR A 56 7.84 -5.68 -12.70
N THR A 57 7.42 -5.02 -13.78
CA THR A 57 7.69 -3.60 -14.06
C THR A 57 6.44 -2.88 -14.59
N GLU A 58 5.26 -3.45 -14.34
CA GLU A 58 3.99 -3.03 -14.95
C GLU A 58 3.49 -1.70 -14.37
N ALA A 59 3.68 -1.46 -13.06
CA ALA A 59 3.27 -0.24 -12.39
C ALA A 59 4.30 0.89 -12.54
N GLY A 60 5.55 0.57 -12.87
CA GLY A 60 6.63 1.55 -13.04
C GLY A 60 7.00 2.22 -11.72
N LEU A 61 6.96 1.48 -10.61
CA LEU A 61 7.18 2.03 -9.27
C LEU A 61 8.54 2.72 -9.12
N ILE A 62 9.58 2.11 -9.69
CA ILE A 62 10.96 2.61 -9.62
C ILE A 62 11.10 3.94 -10.36
N GLU A 63 10.57 4.03 -11.59
CA GLU A 63 10.62 5.25 -12.41
C GLU A 63 9.85 6.39 -11.75
N LYS A 64 8.68 6.08 -11.15
CA LYS A 64 7.82 7.04 -10.45
C LYS A 64 8.29 7.36 -9.02
N LYS A 65 9.32 6.65 -8.52
CA LYS A 65 9.79 6.70 -7.11
C LYS A 65 8.65 6.46 -6.11
N LEU A 66 7.75 5.55 -6.44
CA LEU A 66 6.65 5.11 -5.60
C LEU A 66 7.02 3.80 -4.91
N HIS A 67 6.47 3.57 -3.72
CA HIS A 67 6.69 2.33 -2.98
C HIS A 67 5.48 1.40 -3.00
N TYR A 68 4.33 1.92 -3.42
CA TYR A 68 3.06 1.22 -3.39
C TYR A 68 2.14 1.76 -4.50
N TYR A 69 1.41 0.87 -5.17
CA TYR A 69 0.38 1.21 -6.13
C TYR A 69 -0.67 0.10 -6.21
N VAL A 70 -1.90 0.45 -6.53
CA VAL A 70 -2.97 -0.51 -6.78
C VAL A 70 -3.67 -0.15 -8.08
N ASP A 71 -3.80 -1.14 -8.96
CA ASP A 71 -4.62 -1.07 -10.17
C ASP A 71 -5.83 -1.98 -9.99
N ALA A 72 -7.03 -1.43 -9.97
CA ALA A 72 -8.26 -2.22 -9.86
C ALA A 72 -9.32 -1.81 -10.89
N GLY A 73 -8.91 -1.18 -12.00
CA GLY A 73 -9.82 -0.58 -13.00
C GLY A 73 -9.94 0.94 -12.87
N GLU A 74 -10.41 1.59 -13.94
CA GLU A 74 -10.52 3.06 -14.02
C GLU A 74 -11.52 3.65 -13.03
N GLU A 75 -12.50 2.85 -12.60
CA GLU A 75 -13.48 3.27 -11.62
C GLU A 75 -12.91 3.34 -10.19
N TYR A 76 -11.77 2.70 -9.92
CA TYR A 76 -11.19 2.63 -8.57
C TYR A 76 -9.96 3.53 -8.43
N LYS A 77 -9.85 4.20 -7.27
CA LYS A 77 -8.64 4.92 -6.86
C LYS A 77 -8.28 4.52 -5.43
N PHE A 78 -7.00 4.20 -5.23
CA PHE A 78 -6.45 3.84 -3.92
C PHE A 78 -5.49 4.94 -3.50
N ILE A 79 -5.79 5.59 -2.37
CA ILE A 79 -5.03 6.72 -1.86
C ILE A 79 -4.36 6.27 -0.58
N HIS A 80 -3.05 6.10 -0.65
CA HIS A 80 -2.23 5.64 0.46
C HIS A 80 -1.97 6.77 1.47
N SER A 81 -1.81 6.43 2.75
CA SER A 81 -1.54 7.38 3.86
C SER A 81 -0.39 8.36 3.60
N SER A 82 0.62 7.92 2.86
CA SER A 82 1.79 8.72 2.46
C SER A 82 1.54 9.69 1.30
N ASP A 83 0.43 9.54 0.58
CA ASP A 83 0.09 10.40 -0.55
C ASP A 83 -0.30 11.81 -0.02
N PRO A 84 0.24 12.90 -0.58
CA PRO A 84 -0.14 14.26 -0.19
C PRO A 84 -1.66 14.52 -0.26
N GLY A 85 -2.35 13.83 -1.16
CA GLY A 85 -3.80 13.86 -1.31
C GLY A 85 -4.55 13.17 -0.17
N PHE A 86 -3.94 12.26 0.58
CA PHE A 86 -4.61 11.48 1.62
C PHE A 86 -5.29 12.35 2.66
N ARG A 87 -4.60 13.38 3.19
CA ARG A 87 -5.17 14.28 4.20
C ARG A 87 -6.35 15.08 3.65
N LYS A 88 -6.24 15.56 2.41
CA LYS A 88 -7.32 16.28 1.74
C LYS A 88 -8.55 15.37 1.57
N TYR A 89 -8.35 14.14 1.12
CA TYR A 89 -9.43 13.17 0.99
C TYR A 89 -10.01 12.79 2.35
N ALA A 90 -9.20 12.51 3.37
CA ALA A 90 -9.68 12.23 4.72
C ALA A 90 -10.58 13.36 5.26
N ASP A 91 -10.17 14.63 5.07
CA ASP A 91 -10.97 15.80 5.44
C ASP A 91 -12.25 15.93 4.60
N GLU A 92 -12.20 15.61 3.30
CA GLU A 92 -13.37 15.61 2.41
C GLU A 92 -14.36 14.49 2.75
N LEU A 93 -13.87 13.30 3.09
CA LEU A 93 -14.70 12.17 3.57
C LEU A 93 -15.48 12.55 4.82
N GLN A 94 -14.82 13.23 5.76
CA GLN A 94 -15.48 13.76 6.95
C GLN A 94 -16.59 14.75 6.58
N LYS A 95 -16.37 15.62 5.59
CA LYS A 95 -17.35 16.62 5.14
C LYS A 95 -18.51 16.02 4.35
N ILE A 96 -18.25 15.09 3.44
CA ILE A 96 -19.27 14.41 2.62
C ILE A 96 -20.22 13.62 3.54
N LYS A 97 -19.68 12.78 4.44
CA LYS A 97 -20.51 12.06 5.42
C LYS A 97 -21.20 13.00 6.41
N SER A 98 -20.63 14.16 6.74
CA SER A 98 -21.30 15.15 7.60
C SER A 98 -22.45 15.90 6.93
N ASN A 99 -22.47 15.96 5.60
CA ASN A 99 -23.50 16.65 4.82
C ASN A 99 -24.64 15.73 4.37
N GLU A 100 -24.42 14.40 4.38
CA GLU A 100 -25.53 13.44 4.39
C GLU A 100 -26.26 13.58 5.74
N LYS A 101 -27.54 13.96 5.67
CA LYS A 101 -28.35 14.59 6.74
C LYS A 101 -28.62 13.77 8.02
N GLN A 102 -27.85 12.74 8.35
CA GLN A 102 -28.25 11.77 9.37
C GLN A 102 -27.15 11.26 10.30
N TYR A 103 -25.97 11.85 10.34
CA TYR A 103 -24.92 11.31 11.19
C TYR A 103 -24.67 12.07 12.49
N SER A 104 -24.75 11.33 13.60
CA SER A 104 -24.49 11.81 14.95
C SER A 104 -22.98 12.01 15.14
N PRO A 105 -22.54 12.74 16.19
CA PRO A 105 -21.13 12.84 16.55
C PRO A 105 -20.41 11.47 16.68
N GLU A 106 -21.15 10.40 16.92
CA GLU A 106 -20.63 9.04 17.09
C GLU A 106 -20.15 8.46 15.75
N GLU A 107 -20.85 8.72 14.65
CA GLU A 107 -20.46 8.22 13.32
C GLU A 107 -19.22 8.91 12.76
N ARG A 108 -18.99 10.17 13.14
CA ARG A 108 -17.71 10.85 12.88
C ARG A 108 -16.56 10.18 13.66
N TYR A 109 -16.82 9.76 14.89
CA TYR A 109 -15.85 9.06 15.71
C TYR A 109 -15.51 7.68 15.12
N PHE A 110 -16.50 6.94 14.61
CA PHE A 110 -16.28 5.63 13.98
C PHE A 110 -15.36 5.70 12.76
N VAL A 111 -15.49 6.71 11.88
CA VAL A 111 -14.61 6.85 10.72
C VAL A 111 -13.18 7.20 11.13
N ASN A 112 -13.01 8.11 12.09
CA ASN A 112 -11.69 8.42 12.62
C ASN A 112 -11.08 7.20 13.29
N PHE A 113 -11.88 6.44 14.05
CA PHE A 113 -11.46 5.19 14.64
C PHE A 113 -11.05 4.16 13.57
N GLU A 114 -11.81 3.98 12.49
CA GLU A 114 -11.43 3.09 11.39
C GLU A 114 -10.10 3.49 10.76
N ILE A 115 -9.87 4.78 10.49
CA ILE A 115 -8.61 5.26 9.90
C ILE A 115 -7.44 5.11 10.89
N GLU A 116 -7.64 5.47 12.16
CA GLU A 116 -6.60 5.43 13.20
C GLU A 116 -6.22 3.99 13.61
N ASN A 117 -7.16 3.04 13.51
CA ASN A 117 -6.93 1.65 13.91
C ASN A 117 -6.47 0.75 12.76
N VAL A 118 -6.45 1.25 11.53
CA VAL A 118 -5.92 0.50 10.38
C VAL A 118 -4.42 0.76 10.26
N GLU A 119 -3.63 -0.30 10.38
CA GLU A 119 -2.20 -0.25 10.09
C GLU A 119 -2.02 0.03 8.58
N ASP A 120 -1.36 1.15 8.29
CA ASP A 120 -1.12 1.67 6.94
C ASP A 120 -2.41 1.89 6.12
N PRO A 121 -3.20 2.92 6.48
CA PRO A 121 -4.54 3.12 5.93
C PRO A 121 -4.51 3.56 4.47
N ILE A 122 -5.43 2.99 3.70
CA ILE A 122 -5.65 3.30 2.29
C ILE A 122 -7.13 3.63 2.10
N ILE A 123 -7.40 4.79 1.53
CA ILE A 123 -8.76 5.19 1.14
C ILE A 123 -9.06 4.59 -0.24
N VAL A 124 -10.18 3.89 -0.34
CA VAL A 124 -10.71 3.35 -1.61
C VAL A 124 -11.83 4.25 -2.09
N ILE A 125 -11.65 4.81 -3.28
CA ILE A 125 -12.66 5.60 -4.00
C ILE A 125 -13.15 4.77 -5.18
N LYS A 126 -14.46 4.72 -5.39
CA LYS A 126 -15.10 4.09 -6.53
C LYS A 126 -16.00 5.10 -7.24
N ASN A 127 -15.81 5.33 -8.53
CA ASN A 127 -16.55 6.32 -9.34
C ASN A 127 -16.56 7.71 -8.68
N ASP A 128 -15.40 8.18 -8.20
CA ASP A 128 -15.25 9.45 -7.47
C ASP A 128 -16.03 9.57 -6.13
N HIS A 129 -16.59 8.46 -5.64
CA HIS A 129 -17.24 8.36 -4.35
C HIS A 129 -16.44 7.49 -3.37
N PHE A 130 -16.51 7.81 -2.09
CA PHE A 130 -15.94 6.96 -1.05
C PHE A 130 -16.56 5.58 -1.06
N GLU A 131 -15.72 4.55 -1.10
CA GLU A 131 -16.16 3.16 -0.98
C GLU A 131 -15.85 2.62 0.42
N SER A 132 -14.57 2.64 0.82
CA SER A 132 -14.12 2.05 2.10
C SER A 132 -12.72 2.52 2.51
N VAL A 133 -12.29 2.16 3.72
CA VAL A 133 -10.90 2.21 4.17
C VAL A 133 -10.36 0.78 4.28
N THR A 134 -9.18 0.55 3.73
CA THR A 134 -8.47 -0.74 3.77
C THR A 134 -7.02 -0.53 4.20
N SER A 135 -6.23 -1.61 4.28
CA SER A 135 -4.78 -1.55 4.48
C SER A 135 -4.04 -2.05 3.24
N ARG A 136 -2.74 -1.76 3.20
CA ARG A 136 -1.82 -2.32 2.19
C ARG A 136 -1.96 -3.84 2.06
N GLU A 137 -1.89 -4.54 3.18
CA GLU A 137 -1.97 -6.00 3.23
C GLU A 137 -3.35 -6.52 2.78
N ARG A 138 -4.45 -5.89 3.24
CA ARG A 138 -5.80 -6.30 2.85
C ARG A 138 -6.08 -6.08 1.37
N SER A 139 -5.45 -5.07 0.76
CA SER A 139 -5.61 -4.76 -0.66
C SER A 139 -5.14 -5.91 -1.56
N LYS A 140 -4.14 -6.71 -1.13
CA LYS A 140 -3.64 -7.88 -1.89
C LYS A 140 -4.71 -8.95 -2.10
N TYR A 141 -5.70 -9.02 -1.22
CA TYR A 141 -6.77 -10.01 -1.24
C TYR A 141 -8.02 -9.53 -1.99
N LEU A 142 -8.02 -8.30 -2.51
CA LEU A 142 -9.10 -7.80 -3.37
C LEU A 142 -8.94 -8.44 -4.75
N LYS A 143 -9.79 -9.41 -5.08
CA LYS A 143 -9.69 -10.22 -6.32
C LYS A 143 -9.66 -9.44 -7.64
N HIS A 144 -10.14 -8.19 -7.63
CA HIS A 144 -10.16 -7.31 -8.80
C HIS A 144 -8.99 -6.31 -8.80
N ALA A 145 -8.17 -6.29 -7.75
CA ALA A 145 -7.03 -5.40 -7.60
C ALA A 145 -5.72 -6.14 -7.87
N LYS A 146 -4.84 -5.49 -8.63
CA LYS A 146 -3.43 -5.83 -8.76
C LYS A 146 -2.67 -4.87 -7.86
N VAL A 147 -2.03 -5.40 -6.83
CA VAL A 147 -1.26 -4.61 -5.88
C VAL A 147 0.20 -4.68 -6.26
N TYR A 148 0.87 -3.54 -6.28
CA TYR A 148 2.29 -3.44 -6.57
C TYR A 148 3.02 -2.81 -5.40
N GLU A 149 4.13 -3.41 -5.01
CA GLU A 149 5.02 -2.90 -3.96
C GLU A 149 6.44 -2.77 -4.49
N ILE A 150 7.18 -1.79 -3.99
CA ILE A 150 8.63 -1.78 -4.14
C ILE A 150 9.22 -2.90 -3.26
N GLY A 151 10.19 -3.61 -3.82
CA GLY A 151 10.92 -4.65 -3.14
C GLY A 151 12.42 -4.50 -3.28
N VAL A 152 13.15 -5.26 -2.45
CA VAL A 152 14.61 -5.42 -2.55
C VAL A 152 14.90 -6.89 -2.76
N ALA A 153 15.47 -7.24 -3.91
CA ALA A 153 15.92 -8.58 -4.23
C ALA A 153 17.39 -8.76 -3.82
N VAL A 154 17.67 -9.84 -3.10
CA VAL A 154 19.02 -10.25 -2.69
C VAL A 154 19.24 -11.69 -3.18
N LEU A 155 20.41 -11.98 -3.74
CA LEU A 155 20.75 -13.34 -4.14
C LEU A 155 20.80 -14.25 -2.90
N LYS A 156 20.27 -15.47 -3.02
CA LYS A 156 20.47 -16.49 -2.00
C LYS A 156 21.93 -16.91 -2.02
N SER A 157 22.58 -16.83 -0.85
CA SER A 157 23.87 -17.49 -0.60
C SER A 157 23.70 -19.00 -0.49
#